data_AF-A0A7Y2H3P1-F1
#
_entry.id   AF-A0A7Y2H3P1-F1
#
_cell.length_a   1.000
_cell.length_b   1.000
_cell.length_c   1.000
_cell.angle_alpha   90.00
_cell.angle_beta   90.00
_cell.angle_gamma   90.00
#
_symmetry.space_group_name_H-M   'P 1'
#
loop_
_entity.id
_entity.type
_entity.pdbx_description
1 polymer ?
#
loop_
_entity_poly.entity_id
_entity_poly.type
_entity_poly.pdbx_seq_one_letter_code
_entity_poly.pdbx_strand_id
1 'polypeptide(L)'
;AMGAELKNLPPESQAYQNLFQTRKQFSQDVVKMVQSHYVFTNFRGQKKPLAEAFASDRGIPGGVGDCCAPKLLNYAATHNLTPKGLAEFYWGEPTKSGNKQPGQFYAPCESRCEPILGFLLCGADGA
;
A
#
# COMPACT_ATOMS: atom_id res chain seq x y z
N ALA A 1 -17.03 -9.22 -17.41
CA ALA A 1 -16.34 -8.47 -16.35
C ALA A 1 -16.43 -7.01 -16.71
N MET A 2 -16.89 -6.15 -15.78
CA MET A 2 -17.26 -4.75 -16.07
C MET A 2 -16.19 -3.98 -16.87
N GLY A 3 -14.89 -4.23 -16.62
CA GLY A 3 -13.80 -3.60 -17.37
C GLY A 3 -13.69 -3.99 -18.84
N ALA A 4 -14.08 -5.22 -19.22
CA ALA A 4 -14.13 -5.65 -20.61
C ALA A 4 -15.37 -5.08 -21.32
N GLU A 5 -16.50 -5.05 -20.62
CA GLU A 5 -17.76 -4.49 -21.13
C GLU A 5 -17.65 -2.99 -21.42
N LEU A 6 -16.94 -2.23 -20.56
CA LEU A 6 -16.66 -0.81 -20.78
C LEU A 6 -15.92 -0.52 -22.10
N LYS A 7 -15.07 -1.45 -22.57
CA LYS A 7 -14.31 -1.25 -23.83
C LYS A 7 -15.21 -1.27 -25.07
N ASN A 8 -16.41 -1.85 -24.94
CA ASN A 8 -17.36 -2.01 -26.04
C ASN A 8 -18.44 -0.93 -26.06
N LEU A 9 -18.43 0.01 -25.10
CA LEU A 9 -19.41 1.08 -24.99
C LEU A 9 -18.77 2.43 -25.36
N PRO A 10 -19.46 3.30 -26.12
CA PRO A 10 -19.00 4.67 -26.37
C PRO A 10 -18.90 5.45 -25.04
N PRO A 11 -17.78 6.16 -24.78
CA PRO A 11 -17.60 6.91 -23.52
C PRO A 11 -18.71 7.93 -23.22
N GLU A 12 -19.33 8.49 -24.25
CA GLU A 12 -20.42 9.47 -24.11
C GLU A 12 -21.79 8.83 -23.85
N SER A 13 -21.91 7.50 -23.97
CA SER A 13 -23.18 6.82 -23.74
C SER A 13 -23.55 6.78 -22.25
N GLN A 14 -24.84 6.92 -21.95
CA GLN A 14 -25.34 6.78 -20.59
C GLN A 14 -25.01 5.39 -20.00
N ALA A 15 -25.05 4.35 -20.82
CA ALA A 15 -24.68 3.00 -20.43
C ALA A 15 -23.22 2.91 -19.96
N TYR A 16 -22.29 3.56 -20.69
CA TYR A 16 -20.89 3.64 -20.28
C TYR A 16 -20.74 4.37 -18.94
N GLN A 17 -21.38 5.53 -18.78
CA GLN A 17 -21.27 6.33 -17.56
C GLN A 17 -21.78 5.58 -16.32
N ASN A 18 -22.92 4.90 -16.46
CA ASN A 18 -23.49 4.07 -15.39
C ASN A 18 -22.55 2.92 -15.03
N LEU A 19 -22.10 2.14 -16.02
CA LEU A 19 -21.21 1.00 -15.80
C LEU A 19 -19.85 1.42 -15.23
N PHE A 20 -19.33 2.57 -15.67
CA PHE A 20 -18.08 3.13 -15.16
C PHE A 20 -18.21 3.46 -13.67
N GLN A 21 -19.31 4.09 -13.27
CA GLN A 21 -19.56 4.39 -11.86
C GLN A 21 -19.77 3.15 -11.02
N THR A 22 -20.54 2.17 -11.49
CA THR A 22 -20.70 0.89 -10.79
C THR A 22 -19.36 0.20 -10.58
N ARG A 23 -18.51 0.14 -11.62
CA ARG A 23 -17.16 -0.44 -11.52
C ARG A 23 -16.29 0.32 -10.54
N LYS A 24 -16.32 1.66 -10.57
CA LYS A 24 -15.54 2.52 -9.68
C LYS A 24 -15.94 2.29 -8.22
N GLN A 25 -17.24 2.29 -7.94
CA GLN A 25 -17.78 2.05 -6.59
C GLN A 25 -17.37 0.67 -6.08
N PHE A 26 -17.59 -0.38 -6.89
CA PHE A 26 -17.18 -1.74 -6.54
C PHE A 26 -15.67 -1.84 -6.25
N SER A 27 -14.84 -1.22 -7.07
CA SER A 27 -13.38 -1.19 -6.84
C SER A 27 -13.02 -0.47 -5.53
N GLN A 28 -13.71 0.61 -5.19
CA GLN A 28 -13.48 1.34 -3.94
C GLN A 28 -13.90 0.51 -2.72
N ASP A 29 -15.02 -0.20 -2.80
CA ASP A 29 -15.52 -1.03 -1.71
C ASP A 29 -14.60 -2.23 -1.44
N VAL A 30 -14.11 -2.88 -2.49
CA VAL A 30 -13.11 -3.95 -2.37
C VAL A 30 -11.82 -3.43 -1.75
N VAL A 31 -11.31 -2.27 -2.20
CA VAL A 31 -10.09 -1.67 -1.62
C VAL A 31 -10.28 -1.36 -0.14
N LYS A 32 -11.42 -0.76 0.26
CA LYS A 32 -11.73 -0.50 1.67
C LYS A 32 -11.79 -1.78 2.50
N MET A 33 -12.42 -2.83 1.97
CA MET A 33 -12.49 -4.13 2.63
C MET A 33 -11.09 -4.72 2.83
N VAL A 34 -10.27 -4.75 1.77
CA VAL A 34 -8.87 -5.20 1.86
C VAL A 34 -8.09 -4.39 2.90
N GLN A 35 -8.18 -3.04 2.84
CA GLN A 35 -7.53 -2.14 3.78
C GLN A 35 -7.97 -2.37 5.23
N SER A 36 -9.23 -2.75 5.48
CA SER A 36 -9.74 -3.03 6.82
C SER A 36 -9.11 -4.25 7.50
N HIS A 37 -8.50 -5.16 6.72
CA HIS A 37 -7.80 -6.34 7.26
C HIS A 37 -6.36 -6.04 7.72
N TYR A 38 -5.82 -4.88 7.41
CA TYR A 38 -4.46 -4.52 7.83
C TYR A 38 -4.45 -3.97 9.25
N VAL A 39 -3.77 -4.70 10.13
CA VAL A 39 -3.42 -4.26 11.49
C VAL A 39 -1.91 -4.37 11.64
N PHE A 40 -1.28 -3.27 12.04
CA PHE A 40 0.16 -3.18 12.23
C PHE A 40 0.49 -3.16 13.72
N THR A 41 1.58 -3.82 14.08
CA THR A 41 2.19 -3.81 15.41
C THR A 41 3.53 -3.09 15.32
N ASN A 42 3.80 -2.15 16.22
CA ASN A 42 5.10 -1.48 16.33
C ASN A 42 5.99 -2.12 17.41
N PHE A 43 7.23 -1.66 17.53
CA PHE A 43 8.21 -2.20 18.47
C PHE A 43 7.93 -1.86 19.94
N ARG A 44 6.93 -1.00 20.23
CA ARG A 44 6.37 -0.83 21.59
C ARG A 44 5.25 -1.84 21.91
N GLY A 45 4.93 -2.75 20.98
CA GLY A 45 3.82 -3.70 21.09
C GLY A 45 2.43 -3.10 20.83
N GLN A 46 2.35 -1.84 20.39
CA GLN A 46 1.08 -1.18 20.09
C GLN A 46 0.53 -1.66 18.75
N LYS A 47 -0.78 -1.86 18.68
CA LYS A 47 -1.48 -2.27 17.45
C LYS A 47 -2.34 -1.13 16.92
N LYS A 48 -2.31 -0.90 15.61
CA LYS A 48 -3.22 0.03 14.94
C LYS A 48 -3.73 -0.53 13.61
N PRO A 49 -5.02 -0.36 13.29
CA PRO A 49 -5.49 -0.61 11.94
C PRO A 49 -4.83 0.38 10.96
N LEU A 50 -4.79 0.01 9.67
CA LEU A 50 -4.21 0.86 8.62
C LEU A 50 -4.80 2.29 8.63
N ALA A 51 -6.10 2.43 8.85
CA ALA A 51 -6.77 3.72 8.90
C ALA A 51 -6.21 4.67 9.98
N GLU A 52 -5.73 4.14 11.12
CA GLU A 52 -5.16 4.93 12.21
C GLU A 52 -3.64 5.06 12.12
N ALA A 53 -2.98 4.12 11.44
CA ALA A 53 -1.54 4.16 11.22
C ALA A 53 -1.15 5.12 10.08
N PHE A 54 -2.06 5.41 9.15
CA PHE A 54 -1.81 6.24 7.99
C PHE A 54 -1.84 7.73 8.33
N ALA A 55 -0.67 8.32 8.57
CA ALA A 55 -0.51 9.73 8.97
C ALA A 55 -0.56 10.70 7.77
N SER A 56 -1.69 10.76 7.07
CA SER A 56 -1.92 11.72 5.98
C SER A 56 -3.41 12.01 5.81
N ASP A 57 -3.77 13.26 5.56
CA ASP A 57 -5.15 13.69 5.31
C ASP A 57 -5.69 13.29 3.93
N ARG A 58 -4.82 12.81 3.04
CA ARG A 58 -5.21 12.23 1.75
C ARG A 58 -5.84 10.85 1.96
N GLY A 59 -6.83 10.51 1.13
CA GLY A 59 -7.41 9.17 1.12
C GLY A 59 -6.36 8.08 0.91
N ILE A 60 -6.50 6.96 1.63
CA ILE A 60 -5.51 5.87 1.64
C ILE A 60 -5.46 5.22 0.26
N PRO A 61 -4.35 5.33 -0.48
CA PRO A 61 -4.24 4.71 -1.80
C PRO A 61 -4.25 3.19 -1.70
N GLY A 62 -4.60 2.52 -2.81
CA GLY A 62 -4.45 1.08 -2.92
C GLY A 62 -2.98 0.64 -2.77
N GLY A 63 -2.76 -0.49 -2.09
CA GLY A 63 -1.43 -1.09 -1.91
C GLY A 63 -0.60 -0.52 -0.74
N VAL A 64 -1.17 0.31 0.13
CA VAL A 64 -0.52 0.65 1.40
C VAL A 64 -0.45 -0.60 2.28
N GLY A 65 0.71 -0.84 2.90
CA GLY A 65 0.96 -2.04 3.69
C GLY A 65 1.36 -3.27 2.88
N ASP A 66 1.31 -3.21 1.55
CA ASP A 66 1.66 -4.34 0.69
C ASP A 66 3.15 -4.45 0.37
N CYS A 67 3.89 -3.36 0.51
CA CYS A 67 5.34 -3.35 0.31
C CYS A 67 6.06 -4.22 1.35
N CYS A 68 7.27 -4.66 1.02
CA CYS A 68 8.06 -5.51 1.89
C CYS A 68 8.39 -4.84 3.23
N ALA A 69 8.76 -3.56 3.20
CA ALA A 69 9.12 -2.80 4.40
C ALA A 69 8.06 -2.87 5.52
N PRO A 70 6.79 -2.48 5.31
CA PRO A 70 5.75 -2.61 6.35
C PRO A 70 5.56 -4.02 6.88
N LYS A 71 5.58 -5.03 6.00
CA LYS A 71 5.37 -6.43 6.38
C LYS A 71 6.51 -6.97 7.25
N LEU A 72 7.75 -6.68 6.86
CA LEU A 72 8.95 -7.10 7.60
C LEU A 72 9.04 -6.41 8.96
N LEU A 73 8.74 -5.10 9.04
CA LEU A 73 8.73 -4.36 10.30
C LEU A 73 7.64 -4.88 11.25
N ASN A 74 6.42 -5.09 10.75
CA ASN A 74 5.34 -5.68 11.54
C ASN A 74 5.70 -7.11 12.01
N TYR A 75 6.32 -7.91 11.14
CA TYR A 75 6.78 -9.25 11.51
C TYR A 75 7.85 -9.19 12.61
N ALA A 76 8.84 -8.32 12.46
CA ALA A 76 9.90 -8.14 13.45
C ALA A 76 9.33 -7.72 14.81
N ALA A 77 8.44 -6.72 14.83
CA ALA A 77 7.76 -6.27 16.04
C ALA A 77 6.94 -7.38 16.72
N THR A 78 6.21 -8.20 15.95
CA THR A 78 5.39 -9.30 16.51
C THR A 78 6.20 -10.49 16.99
N HIS A 79 7.44 -10.64 16.54
CA HIS A 79 8.34 -11.75 16.89
C HIS A 79 9.51 -11.32 17.79
N ASN A 80 9.47 -10.10 18.34
CA ASN A 80 10.54 -9.53 19.17
C ASN A 80 11.92 -9.56 18.49
N LEU A 81 11.96 -9.38 17.17
CA LEU A 81 13.20 -9.29 16.41
C LEU A 81 13.66 -7.83 16.36
N THR A 82 14.96 -7.61 16.50
CA THR A 82 15.57 -6.28 16.36
C THR A 82 16.01 -6.07 14.92
N PRO A 83 15.39 -5.15 14.15
CA PRO A 83 15.84 -4.85 12.80
C PRO A 83 17.22 -4.18 12.86
N LYS A 84 18.19 -4.70 12.11
CA LYS A 84 19.53 -4.10 11.99
C LYS A 84 19.69 -3.19 10.77
N GLY A 85 18.83 -3.38 9.77
CA GLY A 85 18.81 -2.60 8.55
C GLY A 85 17.73 -3.10 7.62
N LEU A 86 17.35 -2.27 6.65
CA LEU A 86 16.36 -2.60 5.63
C LEU A 86 16.78 -1.94 4.33
N ALA A 87 16.77 -2.72 3.25
CA ALA A 87 17.05 -2.23 1.92
C ALA A 87 16.02 -2.82 0.96
N GLU A 88 15.39 -1.97 0.15
CA GLU A 88 14.47 -2.38 -0.90
C GLU A 88 15.14 -2.11 -2.26
N PHE A 89 15.10 -3.09 -3.15
CA PHE A 89 15.61 -2.96 -4.51
C PHE A 89 14.60 -3.48 -5.52
N TYR A 90 14.76 -3.04 -6.76
CA TYR A 90 13.90 -3.50 -7.84
C TYR A 90 14.54 -4.66 -8.61
N TRP A 91 13.75 -5.70 -8.85
CA TRP A 91 14.16 -6.88 -9.62
C TRP A 91 13.19 -7.09 -10.79
N GLY A 92 13.73 -7.17 -12.01
CA GLY A 92 12.97 -7.34 -13.25
C GLY A 92 13.21 -6.23 -14.28
N GLU A 93 12.44 -6.28 -15.37
CA GLU A 93 12.53 -5.31 -16.47
C GLU A 93 12.21 -3.89 -16.01
N PRO A 94 12.91 -2.85 -16.53
CA PRO A 94 12.60 -1.47 -16.21
C PRO A 94 11.11 -1.16 -16.38
N THR A 95 10.54 -0.46 -15.39
CA THR A 95 9.13 -0.03 -15.49
C THR A 95 8.93 0.85 -16.73
N LYS A 96 7.73 0.82 -17.33
CA LYS A 96 7.40 1.66 -18.49
C LYS A 96 7.61 3.16 -18.26
N SER A 97 7.53 3.62 -17.01
CA SER A 97 7.79 5.01 -16.63
C SER A 97 9.26 5.32 -16.37
N GLY A 98 10.16 4.33 -16.42
CA GLY A 98 11.60 4.46 -16.17
C GLY A 98 11.99 4.63 -14.69
N ASN A 99 11.02 4.73 -13.78
CA ASN A 99 11.25 5.06 -12.37
C ASN A 99 11.90 3.95 -11.55
N LYS A 100 11.83 2.71 -12.04
CA LYS A 100 12.45 1.54 -11.41
C LYS A 100 13.38 0.86 -12.41
N GLN A 101 14.62 0.68 -11.99
CA GLN A 101 15.72 0.09 -12.74
C GLN A 101 16.22 -1.15 -11.97
N PRO A 102 16.48 -2.27 -12.67
CA PRO A 102 16.96 -3.48 -12.02
C PRO A 102 18.26 -3.27 -11.24
N GLY A 103 18.32 -3.84 -10.04
CA GLY A 103 19.50 -3.79 -9.16
C GLY A 103 19.68 -2.47 -8.40
N GLN A 104 18.83 -1.48 -8.63
CA GLN A 104 18.88 -0.20 -7.91
C GLN A 104 18.09 -0.27 -6.60
N PHE A 105 18.62 0.42 -5.58
CA PHE A 105 17.99 0.56 -4.28
C PHE A 105 17.07 1.77 -4.24
N TYR A 106 15.96 1.64 -3.53
CA TYR A 106 14.96 2.69 -3.41
C TYR A 106 14.53 2.84 -1.96
N ALA A 107 14.31 4.09 -1.56
CA ALA A 107 13.63 4.39 -0.33
C ALA A 107 12.17 3.87 -0.36
N PRO A 108 11.54 3.71 0.81
CA PRO A 108 10.13 3.42 0.91
C PRO A 108 9.30 4.41 0.09
N CYS A 109 8.18 3.92 -0.43
CA CYS A 109 7.33 4.68 -1.31
C CYS A 109 6.65 5.88 -0.59
N GLU A 110 6.98 7.12 -0.97
CA GLU A 110 6.51 8.35 -0.29
C GLU A 110 4.98 8.42 -0.16
N SER A 111 4.26 8.11 -1.24
CA SER A 111 2.80 8.25 -1.24
C SER A 111 2.04 7.14 -0.51
N ARG A 112 2.73 6.07 -0.08
CA ARG A 112 2.10 4.82 0.36
C ARG A 112 2.72 4.26 1.65
N CYS A 113 4.03 4.07 1.65
CA CYS A 113 4.79 3.45 2.73
C CYS A 113 5.11 4.47 3.82
N GLU A 114 5.62 5.63 3.43
CA GLU A 114 6.08 6.68 4.34
C GLU A 114 5.03 7.06 5.41
N PRO A 115 3.73 7.25 5.07
CA PRO A 115 2.74 7.67 6.06
C PRO A 115 2.47 6.66 7.18
N ILE A 116 2.84 5.39 7.01
CA ILE A 116 2.70 4.35 8.06
C ILE A 116 4.01 4.02 8.76
N LEU A 117 5.16 4.41 8.20
CA LEU A 117 6.47 4.07 8.75
C LEU A 117 6.74 4.73 10.10
N GLY A 118 6.26 5.96 10.31
CA GLY A 118 6.39 6.65 11.60
C GLY A 118 5.82 5.82 12.75
N PHE A 119 4.62 5.22 12.56
CA PHE A 119 4.03 4.32 13.55
C PHE A 119 4.81 3.01 13.67
N LEU A 120 5.13 2.35 12.56
CA LEU A 120 5.81 1.04 12.54
C LEU A 120 7.18 1.07 13.23
N LEU A 121 7.91 2.17 13.11
CA LEU A 121 9.26 2.34 13.67
C LEU A 121 9.25 2.83 15.13
N CYS A 122 8.08 3.15 15.71
CA CYS A 122 8.01 3.55 17.11
C CYS A 122 8.53 2.43 18.03
N GLY A 123 9.55 2.76 18.83
CA GLY A 123 10.21 1.82 19.74
C GLY A 123 11.30 0.97 19.08
N ALA A 124 11.63 1.22 17.80
CA ALA A 124 12.83 0.69 17.18
C ALA A 124 14.04 1.50 17.71
N ASP A 125 14.34 1.33 18.99
CA ASP A 125 15.54 1.90 19.57
C ASP A 125 16.71 1.01 19.13
N GLY A 126 17.67 1.60 18.42
CA GLY A 126 18.82 0.87 17.89
C GLY A 126 19.55 0.13 19.01
N ALA A 127 19.54 -1.19 18.95
CA ALA A 127 20.42 -2.03 19.77
C ALA A 127 21.88 -1.83 19.38
#